data_AF-A0A928VJV4-F1
#
_entry.id   AF-A0A928VJV4-F1
#
_cell.length_a   1.000
_cell.length_b   1.000
_cell.length_c   1.000
_cell.angle_alpha   90.00
_cell.angle_beta   90.00
_cell.angle_gamma   90.00
#
_symmetry.space_group_name_H-M   'P 1'
#
loop_
_entity.id
_entity.type
_entity.pdbx_description
1 polymer ?
#
loop_
_entity_poly.entity_id
_entity_poly.type
_entity_poly.pdbx_seq_one_letter_code
_entity_poly.pdbx_strand_id
1 'polypeptide(L)'
;MPMVLPGGLASVAASCAIAHEISRYNDWVNGDRKQFSRHNLQECKEVIIVESKPAAWDLAKLEYETALEQYRQFTSLRRQDMTFVTTVQAAVLTIIGKNLLKLDGAHFLLSLVAVFVLFLGINSERRLAGYMTAYMRRTNEIEAEYGMKLTLMSAQEVKTKRLLVSNAIIFPLYYAVFLIAWGVVWILNLLSGAK
;
A
#
# COMPACT_ATOMS: atom_id res chain seq x y z
N MET A 1 -41.09 17.49 6.21
CA MET A 1 -40.50 17.85 7.51
C MET A 1 -39.04 17.41 7.50
N PRO A 2 -38.07 18.31 7.28
CA PRO A 2 -36.66 17.99 7.46
C PRO A 2 -36.25 18.19 8.92
N MET A 3 -35.49 17.22 9.41
CA MET A 3 -34.94 17.09 10.75
C MET A 3 -33.69 17.97 10.88
N VAL A 4 -33.68 18.92 11.81
CA VAL A 4 -32.53 19.79 12.11
C VAL A 4 -31.67 19.10 13.17
N LEU A 5 -30.43 18.72 12.80
CA LEU A 5 -29.42 18.25 13.74
C LEU A 5 -28.68 19.44 14.38
N PRO A 6 -28.44 19.45 15.71
CA PRO A 6 -27.79 20.54 16.41
C PRO A 6 -26.26 20.38 16.32
N GLY A 7 -25.64 20.90 15.26
CA GLY A 7 -24.18 20.81 15.05
C GLY A 7 -23.46 22.16 14.85
N GLY A 8 -24.17 23.28 14.83
CA GLY A 8 -23.66 24.54 14.30
C GLY A 8 -22.64 25.29 15.16
N LEU A 9 -22.60 25.11 16.47
CA LEU A 9 -21.76 25.93 17.36
C LEU A 9 -20.39 25.31 17.69
N ALA A 10 -20.28 23.97 17.72
CA ALA A 10 -19.02 23.29 18.00
C ALA A 10 -18.03 23.36 16.82
N SER A 11 -18.55 23.40 15.59
CA SER A 11 -17.75 23.52 14.36
C SER A 11 -17.04 24.88 14.23
N VAL A 12 -17.69 25.96 14.69
CA VAL A 12 -17.16 27.32 14.54
C VAL A 12 -16.04 27.56 15.56
N ALA A 13 -16.19 27.08 16.80
CA ALA A 13 -15.13 27.16 17.82
C ALA A 13 -13.89 26.33 17.44
N ALA A 14 -14.09 25.14 16.86
CA ALA A 14 -12.99 24.31 16.36
C ALA A 14 -12.27 24.96 15.16
N SER A 15 -13.01 25.59 14.26
CA SER A 15 -12.44 26.29 13.09
C SER A 15 -11.63 27.52 13.51
N CYS A 16 -12.08 28.26 14.53
CA CYS A 16 -11.33 29.38 15.11
C CYS A 16 -10.03 28.93 15.80
N ALA A 17 -10.07 27.79 16.52
CA ALA A 17 -8.88 27.24 17.18
C ALA A 17 -7.82 26.83 16.15
N ILE A 18 -8.22 26.18 15.05
CA ILE A 18 -7.33 25.75 13.97
C ILE A 18 -6.75 26.96 13.22
N ALA A 19 -7.55 27.98 12.92
CA ALA A 19 -7.06 29.21 12.29
C ALA A 19 -6.03 29.93 13.18
N HIS A 20 -6.24 29.94 14.50
CA HIS A 20 -5.33 30.53 15.46
C HIS A 20 -4.02 29.73 15.63
N GLU A 21 -4.04 28.43 15.35
CA GLU A 21 -2.87 27.55 15.40
C GLU A 21 -2.05 27.63 14.10
N ILE A 22 -2.71 27.73 12.95
CA ILE A 22 -2.08 27.97 11.64
C ILE A 22 -1.42 29.36 11.59
N SER A 23 -2.07 30.39 12.15
CA SER A 23 -1.46 31.73 12.26
C SER A 23 -0.22 31.72 13.15
N ARG A 24 -0.26 31.00 14.28
CA ARG A 24 0.90 30.82 15.17
C ARG A 24 2.05 30.09 14.49
N TYR A 25 1.75 29.11 13.65
CA TYR A 25 2.75 28.36 12.90
C TYR A 25 3.43 29.24 11.84
N ASN A 26 2.67 30.04 11.09
CA ASN A 26 3.21 30.95 10.08
C ASN A 26 4.06 32.09 10.68
N ASP A 27 3.68 32.61 11.86
CA ASP A 27 4.48 33.63 12.56
C ASP A 27 5.80 33.05 13.11
N TRP A 28 5.80 31.76 13.50
CA TRP A 28 7.02 31.06 13.94
C TRP A 28 7.98 30.78 12.78
N VAL A 29 7.45 30.40 11.60
CA VAL A 29 8.24 30.13 10.39
C VAL A 29 8.88 31.40 9.81
N ASN A 30 8.23 32.56 9.95
CA ASN A 30 8.72 33.83 9.39
C ASN A 30 9.56 34.67 10.37
N GLY A 31 9.78 34.21 11.61
CA GLY A 31 10.70 34.86 12.56
C GLY A 31 10.25 36.22 13.13
N ASP A 32 9.06 36.71 12.76
CA ASP A 32 8.53 38.00 13.19
C ASP A 32 7.80 37.89 14.54
N ARG A 33 8.48 38.25 15.63
CA ARG A 33 7.85 38.42 16.94
C ARG A 33 7.04 39.73 16.98
N LYS A 34 5.82 39.73 16.44
CA LYS A 34 4.85 40.81 16.70
C LYS A 34 3.96 40.43 17.89
N GLN A 35 3.93 41.29 18.91
CA GLN A 35 3.08 41.14 20.10
C GLN A 35 1.60 41.10 19.70
N PHE A 36 0.94 39.99 20.02
CA PHE A 36 -0.49 39.80 19.79
C PHE A 36 -1.29 40.68 20.78
N SER A 37 -1.73 41.86 20.34
CA SER A 37 -2.61 42.72 21.14
C SER A 37 -4.05 42.21 21.08
N ARG A 38 -4.67 42.02 22.26
CA ARG A 38 -6.02 41.46 22.46
C ARG A 38 -7.17 42.40 22.03
N HIS A 39 -7.11 42.99 20.85
CA HIS A 39 -8.15 43.92 20.37
C HIS A 39 -8.88 43.49 19.10
N ASN A 40 -8.54 42.37 18.48
CA ASN A 40 -9.19 41.90 17.25
C ASN A 40 -10.04 40.64 17.44
N LEU A 41 -10.84 40.58 18.51
CA LEU A 41 -11.81 39.48 18.73
C LEU A 41 -13.21 39.79 18.19
N GLN A 42 -13.42 40.96 17.58
CA GLN A 42 -14.77 41.44 17.23
C GLN A 42 -15.08 41.48 15.73
N GLU A 43 -14.14 41.08 14.87
CA GLU A 43 -14.38 40.91 13.43
C GLU A 43 -14.20 39.44 13.00
N CYS A 44 -14.89 38.52 13.65
CA CYS A 44 -15.26 37.26 12.98
C CYS A 44 -16.48 37.54 12.09
N LYS A 45 -16.29 38.41 11.09
CA LYS A 45 -17.22 38.53 9.97
C LYS A 45 -17.13 37.20 9.23
N GLU A 46 -18.27 36.52 9.09
CA GLU A 46 -18.46 35.25 8.40
C GLU A 46 -17.35 35.00 7.36
N VAL A 47 -16.39 34.16 7.73
CA VAL A 47 -15.55 33.49 6.73
C VAL A 47 -16.51 32.52 6.06
N ILE A 48 -17.20 33.01 5.03
CA ILE A 48 -17.80 32.15 4.02
C ILE A 48 -16.60 31.41 3.45
N ILE A 49 -16.37 30.18 3.93
CA ILE A 49 -15.52 29.23 3.24
C ILE A 49 -16.25 29.01 1.92
N VAL A 50 -15.91 29.84 0.93
CA VAL A 50 -16.22 29.54 -0.45
C VAL A 50 -15.42 28.28 -0.70
N GLU A 51 -16.09 27.14 -0.57
CA GLU A 51 -15.60 25.84 -1.01
C GLU A 51 -15.44 25.96 -2.53
N SER A 52 -14.36 26.62 -2.94
CA SER A 52 -13.96 26.73 -4.33
C SER A 52 -13.64 25.29 -4.70
N LYS A 53 -14.59 24.64 -5.38
CA LYS A 53 -14.34 23.32 -5.95
C LYS A 53 -12.96 23.39 -6.62
N PRO A 54 -12.01 22.52 -6.24
CA PRO A 54 -10.73 22.49 -6.92
C PRO A 54 -11.02 22.41 -8.41
N ALA A 55 -10.29 23.15 -9.23
CA ALA A 55 -10.45 23.05 -10.67
C ALA A 55 -10.38 21.57 -11.05
N ALA A 56 -11.20 21.10 -12.00
CA ALA A 56 -11.30 19.68 -12.34
C ALA A 56 -9.92 19.04 -12.58
N TRP A 57 -8.97 19.84 -13.08
CA TRP A 57 -7.57 19.50 -13.21
C TRP A 57 -6.83 19.25 -11.89
N ASP A 58 -7.00 20.09 -10.87
CA ASP A 58 -6.30 19.93 -9.58
C ASP A 58 -6.72 18.65 -8.87
N LEU A 59 -8.01 18.29 -8.98
CA LEU A 59 -8.53 17.02 -8.48
C LEU A 59 -7.95 15.82 -9.27
N ALA A 60 -7.96 15.89 -10.60
CA ALA A 60 -7.41 14.82 -11.45
C ALA A 60 -5.90 14.64 -11.23
N LYS A 61 -5.17 15.73 -11.03
CA LYS A 61 -3.74 15.72 -10.70
C LYS A 61 -3.49 15.05 -9.34
N LEU A 62 -4.27 15.40 -8.32
CA LEU A 62 -4.18 14.77 -6.99
C LEU A 62 -4.47 13.27 -7.05
N GLU A 63 -5.52 12.86 -7.78
CA GLU A 63 -5.84 11.44 -7.99
C GLU A 63 -4.69 10.70 -8.70
N TYR A 64 -4.11 11.33 -9.71
CA TYR A 64 -2.99 10.78 -10.48
C TYR A 64 -1.72 10.62 -9.62
N GLU A 65 -1.33 11.65 -8.86
CA GLU A 65 -0.20 11.60 -7.94
C GLU A 65 -0.40 10.54 -6.84
N THR A 66 -1.60 10.46 -6.29
CA THR A 66 -1.96 9.45 -5.30
C THR A 66 -1.82 8.04 -5.87
N ALA A 67 -2.30 7.80 -7.10
CA ALA A 67 -2.18 6.49 -7.75
C ALA A 67 -0.71 6.10 -8.01
N LEU A 68 0.13 7.05 -8.41
CA LEU A 68 1.57 6.81 -8.58
C LEU A 68 2.27 6.51 -7.27
N GLU A 69 1.90 7.20 -6.18
CA GLU A 69 2.46 6.93 -4.86
C GLU A 69 2.04 5.55 -4.35
N GLN A 70 0.76 5.18 -4.53
CA GLN A 70 0.29 3.83 -4.25
C GLN A 70 1.04 2.76 -5.05
N TYR A 71 1.39 3.04 -6.32
CA TYR A 71 2.21 2.13 -7.13
C TYR A 71 3.62 1.91 -6.57
N ARG A 72 4.25 2.98 -6.05
CA ARG A 72 5.57 2.89 -5.40
C ARG A 72 5.48 2.06 -4.12
N GLN A 73 4.50 2.36 -3.27
CA GLN A 73 4.26 1.63 -2.03
C GLN A 73 3.96 0.15 -2.30
N PHE A 74 3.12 -0.15 -3.29
CA PHE A 74 2.84 -1.49 -3.76
C PHE A 74 4.11 -2.27 -4.12
N THR A 75 5.00 -1.66 -4.90
CA THR A 75 6.26 -2.30 -5.31
C THR A 75 7.17 -2.56 -4.11
N SER A 76 7.19 -1.66 -3.13
CA SER A 76 7.95 -1.83 -1.89
C SER A 76 7.41 -2.97 -1.04
N LEU A 77 6.10 -2.98 -0.75
CA LEU A 77 5.42 -4.01 0.03
C LEU A 77 5.64 -5.40 -0.57
N ARG A 78 5.54 -5.51 -1.89
CA ARG A 78 5.76 -6.76 -2.61
C ARG A 78 7.19 -7.31 -2.46
N ARG A 79 8.20 -6.43 -2.46
CA ARG A 79 9.59 -6.85 -2.20
C ARG A 79 9.79 -7.29 -0.75
N GLN A 80 9.13 -6.62 0.20
CA GLN A 80 9.17 -6.98 1.61
C GLN A 80 8.51 -8.34 1.85
N ASP A 81 7.31 -8.57 1.30
CA ASP A 81 6.60 -9.84 1.37
C ASP A 81 7.44 -10.98 0.77
N MET A 82 8.03 -10.77 -0.40
CA MET A 82 8.93 -11.74 -1.02
C MET A 82 10.14 -12.05 -0.11
N THR A 83 10.78 -11.03 0.44
CA THR A 83 11.94 -11.19 1.32
C THR A 83 11.58 -11.96 2.59
N PHE A 84 10.44 -11.63 3.20
CA PHE A 84 9.94 -12.33 4.38
C PHE A 84 9.70 -13.80 4.09
N VAL A 85 8.92 -14.12 3.04
CA VAL A 85 8.61 -15.50 2.68
C VAL A 85 9.88 -16.28 2.39
N THR A 86 10.80 -15.73 1.62
CA THR A 86 12.08 -16.37 1.29
C THR A 86 12.89 -16.68 2.54
N THR A 87 12.95 -15.74 3.47
CA THR A 87 13.71 -15.89 4.72
C THR A 87 13.11 -16.98 5.60
N VAL A 88 11.77 -17.00 5.74
CA VAL A 88 11.06 -18.05 6.47
C VAL A 88 11.31 -19.41 5.82
N GLN A 89 11.16 -19.53 4.50
CA GLN A 89 11.39 -20.80 3.80
C GLN A 89 12.85 -21.27 3.94
N ALA A 90 13.82 -20.38 3.80
CA ALA A 90 15.23 -20.71 3.94
C ALA A 90 15.58 -21.16 5.36
N ALA A 91 15.03 -20.49 6.38
CA ALA A 91 15.21 -20.87 7.79
C ALA A 91 14.62 -22.26 8.06
N VAL A 92 13.40 -22.51 7.59
CA VAL A 92 12.71 -23.80 7.75
C VAL A 92 13.48 -24.91 7.03
N LEU A 93 13.90 -24.70 5.79
CA LEU A 93 14.73 -25.64 5.03
C LEU A 93 16.05 -25.94 5.74
N THR A 94 16.69 -24.95 6.36
CA THR A 94 17.95 -25.13 7.08
C THR A 94 17.78 -25.96 8.35
N ILE A 95 16.71 -25.71 9.10
CA ILE A 95 16.39 -26.42 10.35
C ILE A 95 15.95 -27.85 10.04
N ILE A 96 15.01 -28.01 9.12
CA ILE A 96 14.36 -29.28 8.83
C ILE A 96 15.25 -30.17 7.94
N GLY A 97 15.93 -29.59 6.94
CA GLY A 97 16.69 -30.30 5.91
C GLY A 97 17.82 -31.20 6.43
N LYS A 98 18.31 -30.98 7.66
CA LYS A 98 19.37 -31.82 8.26
C LYS A 98 18.86 -33.04 9.03
N ASN A 99 17.60 -33.09 9.47
CA ASN A 99 17.05 -34.17 10.33
C ASN A 99 15.60 -34.53 10.00
N LEU A 100 15.28 -34.55 8.71
CA LEU A 100 13.93 -34.72 8.18
C LEU A 100 13.22 -36.02 8.64
N LEU A 101 13.97 -37.10 8.89
CA LEU A 101 13.42 -38.39 9.33
C LEU A 101 13.23 -38.52 10.85
N LYS A 102 13.64 -37.51 11.62
CA LYS A 102 13.46 -37.44 13.08
C LYS A 102 12.71 -36.16 13.46
N LEU A 103 11.64 -35.87 12.72
CA LEU A 103 10.75 -34.74 12.98
C LEU A 103 10.10 -34.91 14.35
N ASP A 104 10.68 -34.29 15.38
CA ASP A 104 9.99 -34.01 16.63
C ASP A 104 8.75 -33.14 16.34
N GLY A 105 7.71 -33.21 17.17
CA GLY A 105 6.42 -32.54 16.92
C GLY A 105 6.55 -31.04 16.65
N ALA A 106 7.57 -30.39 17.25
CA ALA A 106 7.92 -29.01 16.99
C ALA A 106 8.34 -28.73 15.54
N HIS A 107 9.14 -29.62 14.93
CA HIS A 107 9.61 -29.48 13.55
C HIS A 107 8.47 -29.69 12.54
N PHE A 108 7.53 -30.59 12.86
CA PHE A 108 6.31 -30.78 12.07
C PHE A 108 5.42 -29.53 12.10
N LEU A 109 5.22 -28.94 13.29
CA LEU A 109 4.48 -27.69 13.44
C LEU A 109 5.15 -26.55 12.65
N LEU A 110 6.48 -26.45 12.72
CA LEU A 110 7.26 -25.46 11.98
C LEU A 110 7.07 -25.60 10.46
N SER A 111 7.03 -26.84 9.96
CA SER A 111 6.76 -27.15 8.54
C SER A 111 5.35 -26.71 8.11
N LEU A 112 4.34 -26.95 8.96
CA LEU A 112 2.97 -26.49 8.69
C LEU A 112 2.87 -24.97 8.65
N VAL A 113 3.54 -24.28 9.58
CA VAL A 113 3.60 -22.81 9.58
C VAL A 113 4.29 -22.29 8.31
N ALA A 114 5.36 -22.94 7.85
CA ALA A 114 6.04 -22.56 6.61
C ALA A 114 5.13 -22.65 5.39
N VAL A 115 4.32 -23.71 5.29
CA VAL A 115 3.31 -23.88 4.24
C VAL A 115 2.23 -22.81 4.33
N PHE A 116 1.76 -22.54 5.55
CA PHE A 116 0.73 -21.53 5.77
C PHE A 116 1.20 -20.13 5.32
N VAL A 117 2.45 -19.78 5.60
CA VAL A 117 3.07 -18.53 5.12
C VAL A 117 3.09 -18.45 3.58
N LEU A 118 3.32 -19.55 2.86
CA LEU A 118 3.24 -19.57 1.40
C LEU A 118 1.83 -19.27 0.89
N PHE A 119 0.81 -19.87 1.52
CA PHE A 119 -0.58 -19.59 1.16
C PHE A 119 -0.99 -18.15 1.45
N LEU A 120 -0.55 -17.58 2.57
CA LEU A 120 -0.74 -16.16 2.88
C LEU A 120 -0.09 -15.27 1.82
N GLY A 121 1.14 -15.59 1.39
CA GLY A 121 1.83 -14.87 0.32
C GLY A 121 1.05 -14.87 -1.00
N ILE A 122 0.54 -16.03 -1.43
CA ILE A 122 -0.27 -16.16 -2.65
C ILE A 122 -1.56 -15.35 -2.55
N ASN A 123 -2.24 -15.40 -1.39
CA ASN A 123 -3.48 -14.65 -1.19
C ASN A 123 -3.23 -13.13 -1.19
N SER A 124 -2.19 -12.70 -0.46
CA SER A 124 -1.76 -11.30 -0.41
C SER A 124 -1.53 -10.76 -1.82
N GLU A 125 -0.73 -11.45 -2.64
CA GLU A 125 -0.42 -11.05 -4.01
C GLU A 125 -1.66 -10.94 -4.90
N ARG A 126 -2.60 -11.90 -4.84
CA ARG A 126 -3.83 -11.85 -5.64
C ARG A 126 -4.67 -10.62 -5.28
N ARG A 127 -4.79 -10.33 -3.98
CA ARG A 127 -5.55 -9.17 -3.49
C ARG A 127 -4.86 -7.86 -3.88
N LEU A 128 -3.54 -7.79 -3.69
CA LEU A 128 -2.73 -6.61 -3.98
C LEU A 128 -2.75 -6.28 -5.48
N ALA A 129 -2.63 -7.29 -6.35
CA ALA A 129 -2.74 -7.13 -7.80
C ALA A 129 -4.12 -6.61 -8.24
N GLY A 130 -5.19 -7.07 -7.58
CA GLY A 130 -6.56 -6.59 -7.82
C GLY A 130 -6.70 -5.09 -7.56
N TYR A 131 -6.23 -4.61 -6.40
CA TYR A 131 -6.25 -3.19 -6.07
C TYR A 131 -5.42 -2.36 -7.05
N MET A 132 -4.20 -2.81 -7.37
CA MET A 132 -3.34 -2.08 -8.29
C MET A 132 -3.93 -1.96 -9.70
N THR A 133 -4.65 -2.99 -10.16
CA THR A 133 -5.32 -2.97 -11.46
C THR A 133 -6.39 -1.87 -11.52
N ALA A 134 -7.16 -1.67 -10.44
CA ALA A 134 -8.17 -0.62 -10.36
C ALA A 134 -7.53 0.78 -10.37
N TYR A 135 -6.48 1.00 -9.58
CA TYR A 135 -5.76 2.28 -9.57
C TYR A 135 -5.15 2.61 -10.94
N MET A 136 -4.46 1.67 -11.56
CA MET A 136 -3.84 1.89 -12.88
C MET A 136 -4.86 2.14 -13.97
N ARG A 137 -6.06 1.53 -13.89
CA ARG A 137 -7.14 1.84 -14.81
C ARG A 137 -7.55 3.31 -14.72
N ARG A 138 -7.74 3.83 -13.50
CA ARG A 138 -8.09 5.24 -13.28
C ARG A 138 -6.98 6.18 -13.75
N THR A 139 -5.73 5.83 -13.49
CA THR A 139 -4.55 6.58 -13.98
C THR A 139 -4.55 6.68 -15.51
N ASN A 140 -4.83 5.57 -16.21
CA ASN A 140 -4.90 5.57 -17.68
C ASN A 140 -6.07 6.41 -18.22
N GLU A 141 -7.21 6.42 -17.53
CA GLU A 141 -8.35 7.27 -17.89
C GLU A 141 -7.98 8.76 -17.78
N ILE A 142 -7.31 9.16 -16.70
CA ILE A 142 -6.82 10.53 -16.52
C ILE A 142 -5.76 10.87 -17.58
N GLU A 143 -4.84 9.95 -17.89
CA GLU A 143 -3.86 10.18 -18.95
C GLU A 143 -4.52 10.42 -20.31
N ALA A 144 -5.54 9.64 -20.65
CA ALA A 144 -6.27 9.80 -21.89
C ALA A 144 -7.06 11.11 -21.95
N GLU A 145 -7.68 11.53 -20.84
CA GLU A 145 -8.48 12.75 -20.75
C GLU A 145 -7.63 14.02 -20.91
N TYR A 146 -6.42 14.03 -20.36
CA TYR A 146 -5.53 15.21 -20.36
C TYR A 146 -4.34 15.10 -21.33
N GLY A 147 -4.31 14.06 -22.18
CA GLY A 147 -3.27 13.88 -23.20
C GLY A 147 -1.88 13.52 -22.66
N MET A 148 -1.79 13.06 -21.41
CA MET A 148 -0.55 12.57 -20.79
C MET A 148 -0.26 11.12 -21.26
N LYS A 149 1.00 10.68 -21.19
CA LYS A 149 1.40 9.33 -21.67
C LYS A 149 2.47 8.65 -20.81
N LEU A 150 2.62 9.03 -19.55
CA LEU A 150 3.76 8.58 -18.72
C LEU A 150 3.68 7.07 -18.41
N THR A 151 2.52 6.61 -17.95
CA THR A 151 2.28 5.21 -17.59
C THR A 151 2.02 4.35 -18.83
N LEU A 152 1.36 4.90 -19.85
CA LEU A 152 1.17 4.23 -21.14
C LEU A 152 2.50 3.96 -21.88
N MET A 153 3.40 4.96 -21.96
CA MET A 153 4.70 4.76 -22.62
C MET A 153 5.63 3.86 -21.82
N SER A 154 5.67 3.99 -20.50
CA SER A 154 6.49 3.09 -19.67
C SER A 154 6.01 1.64 -19.73
N ALA A 155 4.70 1.39 -19.75
CA ALA A 155 4.14 0.05 -19.97
C ALA A 155 4.50 -0.51 -21.36
N GLN A 156 4.50 0.34 -22.39
CA GLN A 156 4.85 -0.04 -23.76
C GLN A 156 6.35 -0.34 -23.91
N GLU A 157 7.22 0.44 -23.26
CA GLU A 157 8.67 0.23 -23.25
C GLU A 157 9.09 -1.04 -22.50
N VAL A 158 8.35 -1.41 -21.46
CA VAL A 158 8.55 -2.70 -20.77
C VAL A 158 8.08 -3.86 -21.66
N LYS A 159 6.99 -3.70 -22.41
CA LYS A 159 6.48 -4.73 -23.35
C LYS A 159 7.38 -4.98 -24.55
N THR A 160 8.09 -3.97 -25.04
CA THR A 160 9.02 -4.13 -26.18
C THR A 160 10.29 -4.88 -25.81
N LYS A 161 10.64 -4.97 -24.53
CA LYS A 161 11.76 -5.78 -24.05
C LYS A 161 11.36 -7.26 -24.01
N ARG A 162 11.70 -8.00 -25.08
CA ARG A 162 11.42 -9.44 -25.28
C ARG A 162 11.80 -10.36 -24.11
N LEU A 163 12.74 -9.96 -23.24
CA LEU A 163 13.22 -10.77 -22.12
C LEU A 163 12.57 -10.41 -20.77
N LEU A 164 11.76 -9.35 -20.70
CA LEU A 164 11.05 -8.99 -19.47
C LEU A 164 9.72 -9.76 -19.41
N VAL A 165 9.75 -10.89 -18.71
CA VAL A 165 8.53 -11.63 -18.38
C VAL A 165 7.67 -10.75 -17.47
N SER A 166 6.35 -10.77 -17.67
CA SER A 166 5.42 -9.97 -16.86
C SER A 166 5.52 -10.34 -15.38
N ASN A 167 5.73 -9.33 -14.54
CA ASN A 167 5.68 -9.45 -13.08
C ASN A 167 4.36 -10.07 -12.58
N ALA A 168 3.26 -9.95 -13.32
CA ALA A 168 1.99 -10.59 -12.94
C ALA A 168 2.07 -12.13 -12.97
N ILE A 169 2.97 -12.70 -13.78
CA ILE A 169 3.11 -14.15 -13.98
C ILE A 169 4.26 -14.71 -13.13
N ILE A 170 5.38 -14.00 -13.04
CA ILE A 170 6.58 -14.47 -12.33
C ILE A 170 6.29 -14.70 -10.84
N PHE A 171 5.50 -13.82 -10.22
CA PHE A 171 5.29 -13.85 -8.78
C PHE A 171 4.42 -15.01 -8.31
N PRO A 172 3.25 -15.32 -8.92
CA PRO A 172 2.55 -16.56 -8.57
C PRO A 172 3.38 -17.82 -8.87
N LEU A 173 4.19 -17.81 -9.95
CA LEU A 173 5.11 -18.90 -10.25
C LEU A 173 6.17 -19.08 -9.16
N TYR A 174 6.71 -17.97 -8.62
CA TYR A 174 7.67 -17.98 -7.52
C TYR A 174 7.15 -18.76 -6.31
N TYR A 175 5.95 -18.42 -5.82
CA TYR A 175 5.34 -19.15 -4.71
C TYR A 175 5.00 -20.61 -5.05
N ALA A 176 4.59 -20.88 -6.30
CA ALA A 176 4.32 -22.25 -6.76
C ALA A 176 5.57 -23.13 -6.73
N VAL A 177 6.74 -22.60 -7.10
CA VAL A 177 8.01 -23.34 -7.04
C VAL A 177 8.35 -23.72 -5.59
N PHE A 178 8.17 -22.82 -4.62
CA PHE A 178 8.37 -23.15 -3.21
C PHE A 178 7.38 -24.23 -2.72
N LEU A 179 6.10 -24.14 -3.10
CA LEU A 179 5.12 -25.16 -2.76
C LEU A 179 5.46 -26.54 -3.35
N ILE A 180 5.91 -26.59 -4.61
CA ILE A 180 6.33 -27.84 -5.26
C ILE A 180 7.57 -28.41 -4.57
N ALA A 181 8.60 -27.58 -4.34
CA ALA A 181 9.80 -28.00 -3.61
C ALA A 181 9.44 -28.57 -2.23
N TRP A 182 8.47 -27.95 -1.56
CA TRP A 182 7.98 -28.44 -0.28
C TRP A 182 7.20 -29.74 -0.38
N GLY A 183 6.32 -29.89 -1.36
CA GLY A 183 5.62 -31.13 -1.65
C GLY A 183 6.57 -32.29 -1.91
N VAL A 184 7.65 -32.05 -2.68
CA VAL A 184 8.71 -33.03 -2.93
C VAL A 184 9.39 -33.45 -1.63
N VAL A 185 9.76 -32.49 -0.77
CA VAL A 185 10.35 -32.77 0.54
C VAL A 185 9.43 -33.68 1.37
N TRP A 186 8.14 -33.39 1.43
CA TRP A 186 7.17 -34.22 2.17
C TRP A 186 7.02 -35.63 1.59
N ILE A 187 6.89 -35.76 0.26
CA ILE A 187 6.76 -37.06 -0.41
C ILE A 187 7.99 -37.93 -0.12
N LEU A 188 9.19 -37.38 -0.24
CA LEU A 188 10.44 -38.11 0.03
C LEU A 188 10.49 -38.59 1.49
N ASN A 189 9.98 -37.81 2.43
CA ASN A 189 9.92 -38.20 3.84
C ASN A 189 8.90 -39.31 4.11
N LEU A 190 7.70 -39.21 3.55
CA LEU A 190 6.67 -40.24 3.70
C LEU A 190 7.17 -41.59 3.13
N LEU A 191 7.84 -41.57 1.98
CA LEU A 191 8.41 -42.77 1.36
C LEU A 191 9.57 -43.38 2.15
N SER A 192 10.39 -42.54 2.80
CA SER A 192 11.52 -43.01 3.59
C SER A 192 11.14 -43.44 5.01
N GLY A 193 10.05 -42.94 5.59
CA GLY A 193 9.52 -43.40 6.88
C GLY A 193 8.63 -44.65 6.79
N ALA A 194 8.26 -45.07 5.58
CA ALA A 194 7.50 -46.30 5.33
C ALA A 194 8.39 -47.56 5.19
N LYS A 195 9.71 -47.43 5.40
CA LYS A 195 10.68 -48.52 5.50
C LYS A 195 11.14 -48.69 6.93
#